data_AF-S2W317-F1
#
_entry.id   AF-S2W317-F1
#
_cell.length_a   1.000
_cell.length_b   1.000
_cell.length_c   1.000
_cell.angle_alpha   90.00
_cell.angle_beta   90.00
_cell.angle_gamma   90.00
#
_symmetry.space_group_name_H-M   'P 1'
#
loop_
_entity.id
_entity.type
_entity.pdbx_description
1 polymer ?
#
loop_
_entity_poly.entity_id
_entity_poly.type
_entity_poly.pdbx_seq_one_letter_code
_entity_poly.pdbx_strand_id
1 'polypeptide(L)' 'MADRLDFLNGVTKLHGFYTEQVRMLAHAYDLKLEDAAMLLDQYGYHNVARAILVEPQSDEPESKDLHEAKGRKS' A
#
# COMPACT_ATOMS: atom_id res chain seq x y z
N MET A 1 3.25 20.84 14.16
CA MET A 1 4.08 20.00 13.25
C MET A 1 3.58 18.56 13.23
N ALA A 2 3.15 17.99 14.36
CA ALA A 2 2.53 16.65 14.44
C ALA A 2 1.39 16.44 13.42
N ASP A 3 0.39 17.33 13.38
CA ASP A 3 -0.76 17.19 12.46
C ASP A 3 -0.38 17.13 10.98
N ARG A 4 0.72 17.80 10.59
CA ARG A 4 1.22 17.76 9.20
C ARG A 4 1.88 16.42 8.88
N LEU A 5 2.60 15.83 9.85
CA LEU A 5 3.20 14.51 9.69
C LEU A 5 2.13 13.43 9.64
N ASP A 6 1.10 13.51 10.49
CA ASP A 6 -0.02 12.58 10.50
C ASP A 6 -0.82 12.63 9.18
N PHE A 7 -1.02 13.83 8.64
CA PHE A 7 -1.62 13.99 7.31
C PHE A 7 -0.79 13.29 6.23
N LEU A 8 0.53 13.52 6.19
CA LEU A 8 1.40 12.88 5.20
C LEU A 8 1.41 11.35 5.35
N ASN A 9 1.41 10.84 6.59
CA ASN A 9 1.28 9.41 6.86
C ASN A 9 -0.04 8.84 6.34
N GLY A 10 -1.14 9.58 6.51
CA GLY A 10 -2.45 9.22 5.95
C GLY A 10 -2.42 9.17 4.41
N VAL A 11 -1.81 10.15 3.76
CA VAL A 11 -1.63 10.18 2.30
C VAL A 11 -0.82 8.98 1.82
N THR A 12 0.26 8.64 2.50
CA THR A 12 1.10 7.47 2.15
C THR A 12 0.30 6.16 2.25
N LYS A 13 -0.52 5.98 3.29
CA LYS A 13 -1.39 4.80 3.43
C LYS A 13 -2.43 4.72 2.32
N LEU A 14 -3.09 5.84 2.01
CA LEU A 14 -4.02 5.91 0.88
C LEU A 14 -3.31 5.60 -0.45
N HIS A 15 -2.05 6.03 -0.58
CA HIS A 15 -1.21 5.74 -1.74
C HIS A 15 -0.97 4.24 -1.94
N GLY A 16 -0.58 3.54 -0.87
CA GLY A 16 -0.43 2.09 -0.91
C GLY A 16 -1.74 1.39 -1.31
N PHE A 17 -2.84 1.77 -0.66
CA PHE A 17 -4.15 1.14 -0.92
C PHE A 17 -4.61 1.29 -2.37
N TYR A 18 -4.55 2.49 -2.95
CA TYR A 18 -4.96 2.64 -4.35
C TYR A 18 -4.01 1.90 -5.30
N THR A 19 -2.72 1.80 -4.94
CA THR A 19 -1.73 1.12 -5.79
C THR A 19 -2.07 -0.37 -5.90
N GLU A 20 -2.45 -1.00 -4.79
CA GLU A 20 -2.95 -2.39 -4.82
C GLU A 20 -4.22 -2.53 -5.65
N GLN A 21 -5.16 -1.58 -5.55
CA GLN A 21 -6.37 -1.61 -6.37
C GLN A 21 -6.06 -1.57 -7.86
N VAL A 22 -5.06 -0.78 -8.27
CA VAL A 22 -4.63 -0.72 -9.66
C VAL A 22 -3.96 -2.02 -10.10
N ARG A 23 -3.16 -2.68 -9.24
CA ARG A 23 -2.61 -4.01 -9.55
C ARG A 23 -3.69 -5.07 -9.70
N MET A 24 -4.67 -5.09 -8.78
CA MET A 24 -5.83 -5.98 -8.88
C MET A 24 -6.64 -5.72 -10.15
N LEU A 25 -6.79 -4.46 -10.54
CA LEU A 25 -7.47 -4.09 -11.78
C LEU A 25 -6.70 -4.61 -13.00
N ALA A 26 -5.39 -4.39 -13.07
CA ALA A 26 -4.54 -4.91 -14.15
C ALA A 26 -4.70 -6.43 -14.29
N HIS A 27 -4.64 -7.16 -13.17
CA HIS A 27 -4.88 -8.60 -13.14
C HIS A 27 -6.28 -8.98 -13.63
N ALA A 28 -7.33 -8.24 -13.25
CA ALA A 28 -8.69 -8.49 -13.70
C ALA A 28 -8.88 -8.32 -15.23
N TYR A 29 -8.04 -7.50 -15.86
CA TYR A 29 -7.98 -7.31 -17.32
C TYR A 29 -6.91 -8.17 -18.01
N ASP A 30 -6.31 -9.12 -17.29
CA ASP A 30 -5.22 -9.99 -17.80
C ASP A 30 -4.02 -9.18 -18.35
N LEU A 31 -3.77 -8.01 -17.75
CA LEU A 31 -2.62 -7.16 -18.06
C LEU A 31 -1.46 -7.47 -17.12
N LYS A 32 -0.27 -7.63 -17.69
CA LYS A 32 0.97 -7.62 -16.92
C LYS A 32 1.17 -6.25 -16.30
N LEU A 33 1.82 -6.21 -15.13
CA LEU A 33 2.04 -4.96 -14.41
C LEU A 33 2.91 -3.98 -15.21
N GLU A 34 3.84 -4.48 -16.03
CA GLU A 34 4.68 -3.68 -16.93
C GLU A 34 3.86 -3.01 -18.04
N ASP A 35 2.93 -3.74 -18.65
CA ASP A 35 2.04 -3.21 -19.69
C ASP A 35 1.07 -2.18 -19.11
N ALA A 36 0.51 -2.47 -17.93
CA ALA A 36 -0.31 -1.52 -17.19
C ALA A 36 0.48 -0.27 -16.79
N ALA A 37 1.74 -0.41 -16.36
CA ALA A 37 2.60 0.72 -16.00
C ALA A 37 2.89 1.60 -17.21
N MET A 38 3.21 1.00 -18.35
CA MET A 38 3.44 1.72 -19.59
C MET A 38 2.19 2.49 -20.04
N LEU A 39 1.01 1.86 -19.95
CA LEU A 39 -0.26 2.52 -20.25
C LEU A 39 -0.50 3.70 -19.30
N LEU A 40 -0.37 3.49 -17.99
CA LEU A 40 -0.54 4.54 -16.99
C LEU A 40 0.40 5.73 -17.22
N ASP A 41 1.65 5.47 -17.60
CA ASP A 41 2.64 6.50 -17.90
C ASP A 41 2.24 7.35 -19.12
N GLN A 42 1.71 6.74 -20.17
CA GLN A 42 1.22 7.43 -21.38
C GLN A 42 0.06 8.40 -21.09
N TYR A 43 -0.76 8.11 -20.07
CA TYR A 43 -1.88 8.96 -19.64
C TYR A 43 -1.50 9.94 -18.52
N GLY A 44 -0.23 10.02 -18.13
CA GLY A 44 0.26 10.98 -17.13
C GLY A 44 0.16 10.50 -15.67
N TYR A 45 -0.19 9.23 -15.43
CA TYR A 45 -0.26 8.64 -14.09
C TYR A 45 1.11 8.15 -13.60
N HIS A 46 2.17 8.96 -13.78
CA HIS A 46 3.57 8.58 -13.59
C HIS A 46 3.88 7.98 -12.21
N ASN A 47 3.30 8.54 -11.13
CA ASN A 47 3.52 8.04 -9.77
C ASN A 47 2.93 6.64 -9.58
N VAL A 48 1.75 6.40 -10.13
CA VAL A 48 1.06 5.10 -10.06
C VAL A 48 1.79 4.10 -10.94
N ALA A 49 2.16 4.48 -12.17
CA ALA A 49 2.91 3.65 -13.11
C ALA A 49 4.18 3.06 -12.47
N ARG A 50 4.93 3.87 -11.72
CA ARG A 50 6.12 3.42 -11.00
C ARG A 50 5.77 2.57 -9.78
N ALA A 51 4.77 2.97 -9.00
CA ALA A 51 4.42 2.31 -7.75
C ALA A 51 3.86 0.89 -7.96
N ILE A 52 3.11 0.65 -9.03
CA ILE A 52 2.53 -0.68 -9.28
C ILE A 52 3.59 -1.75 -9.60
N LEU A 53 4.82 -1.35 -9.97
CA LEU A 53 5.93 -2.28 -10.23
C LEU A 53 6.74 -2.66 -8.98
N VAL A 54 6.56 -1.92 -7.88
CA VAL A 54 7.22 -2.23 -6.61
C VAL A 54 6.42 -3.33 -5.91
N GLU A 55 7.06 -4.33 -5.32
CA GLU A 55 6.32 -5.33 -4.54
C GLU A 55 5.56 -4.66 -3.38
N PRO A 56 4.33 -5.14 -3.05
CA PRO A 56 3.61 -4.66 -1.88
C PRO A 56 4.51 -4.81 -0.65
N GLN A 57 4.75 -3.72 0.07
CA GLN A 57 5.35 -3.85 1.39
C GLN A 57 4.26 -4.41 2.30
N SER A 58 4.38 -5.69 2.63
CA SER A 58 3.63 -6.27 3.73
C SER A 58 4.02 -5.50 4.98
N ASP A 59 3.16 -4.59 5.43
CA ASP A 59 3.18 -4.18 6.83
C ASP A 59 2.83 -5.44 7.62
N GLU A 60 3.81 -6.32 7.87
CA GLU A 60 3.67 -7.31 8.93
C GLU A 60 3.37 -6.49 10.19
N PRO A 61 2.22 -6.68 10.85
CA PRO A 61 2.01 -6.05 12.14
C PRO A 61 3.14 -6.58 13.02
N GLU A 62 4.00 -5.70 13.54
CA GLU A 62 4.93 -6.06 14.60
C GLU A 62 4.11 -6.78 15.67
N SER A 63 4.27 -8.10 15.75
CA SER A 63 3.65 -8.92 16.79
C SER A 63 4.38 -8.65 18.09
N LYS A 64 4.11 -7.49 18.68
CA LYS A 64 4.41 -7.16 20.07
C LYS A 64 3.07 -6.84 20.70
N ASP A 65 2.82 -7.38 21.90
CA ASP A 65 1.63 -7.16 22.73
C ASP A 65 0.50 -8.21 22.68
N LEU A 66 0.84 -9.51 22.64
CA LEU A 66 -0.11 -10.58 23.01
C LEU A 66 0.30 -11.41 24.24
N HIS A 67 1.33 -11.00 25.00
CA HIS A 67 1.81 -11.77 26.15
C HIS A 67 1.70 -11.10 27.53
N GLU A 68 0.77 -10.14 27.75
CA GLU A 68 0.54 -9.57 29.09
C GLU A 68 -0.94 -9.51 29.51
N ALA A 69 -1.68 -10.61 29.31
CA ALA A 69 -3.04 -10.75 29.85
C ALA A 69 -3.36 -12.15 30.40
N LYS A 70 -2.36 -12.88 30.89
CA LYS A 70 -2.56 -14.11 31.66
C LYS A 70 -1.73 -14.08 32.94
N GLY A 71 -2.20 -13.35 33.95
CA GLY A 71 -1.51 -13.34 35.23
C GLY A 71 -2.09 -12.46 36.34
N ARG A 72 -3.38 -12.14 36.35
CA ARG A 72 -4.06 -11.60 37.54
C ARG A 72 -5.49 -12.12 37.63
N LYS A 73 -5.65 -13.32 38.18
CA LYS A 73 -6.86 -13.71 38.89
C LYS A 73 -6.49 -14.54 40.12
N SER A 74 -6.91 -13.98 41.26
CA SER A 74 -7.17 -14.56 42.59
C SER A 74 -5.97 -15.06 43.40
#